data_AF-A0A355US10-F1
#
_entry.id   AF-A0A355US10-F1
#
_cell.length_a   1.000
_cell.length_b   1.000
_cell.length_c   1.000
_cell.angle_alpha   90.00
_cell.angle_beta   90.00
_cell.angle_gamma   90.00
#
_symmetry.space_group_name_H-M   'P 1'
#
loop_
_entity.id
_entity.type
_entity.pdbx_description
1 polymer ?
#
loop_
_entity_poly.entity_id
_entity_poly.type
_entity_poly.pdbx_seq_one_letter_code
_entity_poly.pdbx_strand_id
1 'polypeptide(L)' 'MKVFATFDGYGYRGSLVTMGHPCHFIGLTKKIRGAIGKQPGNTVHVTLKKDEEPR' A
#
# COMPACT_ATOMS: atom_id res chain seq x y z
N MET A 1 6.80 -4.66 8.74
CA MET A 1 5.65 -5.57 8.94
C MET A 1 5.07 -5.95 7.59
N LYS A 2 4.91 -7.25 7.28
CA LYS A 2 4.32 -7.66 5.99
C LYS A 2 2.82 -7.40 6.00
N VAL A 3 2.31 -6.83 4.91
CA VAL A 3 0.90 -6.51 4.74
C VAL A 3 0.46 -6.79 3.32
N PHE A 4 -0.79 -7.18 3.19
CA PHE A 4 -1.51 -7.15 1.93
C PHE A 4 -2.36 -5.88 1.89
N ALA A 5 -1.99 -4.93 1.05
CA ALA A 5 -2.73 -3.71 0.81
C ALA A 5 -3.52 -3.80 -0.49
N THR A 6 -4.68 -3.16 -0.57
CA THR A 6 -5.38 -2.94 -1.84
C THR A 6 -5.61 -1.45 -2.03
N PHE A 7 -5.20 -0.92 -3.18
CA PHE A 7 -5.41 0.47 -3.58
C PHE A 7 -6.50 0.51 -4.63
N ASP A 8 -7.69 1.05 -4.33
CA ASP A 8 -8.85 1.08 -5.24
C ASP A 8 -9.12 -0.29 -5.92
N GLY A 9 -8.98 -1.39 -5.16
CA GLY A 9 -9.15 -2.76 -5.66
C GLY A 9 -7.88 -3.41 -6.23
N TYR A 10 -6.81 -2.65 -6.48
CA TYR A 10 -5.53 -3.19 -6.93
C TYR A 10 -4.71 -3.77 -5.78
N GLY A 11 -4.53 -5.08 -5.78
CA GLY A 11 -3.76 -5.81 -4.77
C GLY A 11 -2.26 -5.52 -4.82
N TYR A 12 -1.68 -5.28 -3.64
CA TYR A 12 -0.27 -5.03 -3.44
C TYR A 12 0.22 -5.71 -2.16
N ARG A 13 1.13 -6.68 -2.29
CA ARG A 13 1.81 -7.30 -1.16
C ARG A 13 3.09 -6.54 -0.89
N GLY A 14 3.20 -5.94 0.29
CA GLY A 14 4.29 -5.07 0.65
C GLY A 14 4.66 -5.16 2.12
N SER A 15 5.53 -4.25 2.54
CA SER A 15 5.85 -4.07 3.95
C SER A 15 5.56 -2.63 4.35
N LEU A 16 4.91 -2.46 5.50
CA LEU A 16 4.87 -1.17 6.17
C LEU A 16 6.25 -0.87 6.75
N VAL A 17 6.75 0.32 6.42
CA VAL A 17 8.03 0.85 6.88
C VAL A 17 7.81 2.04 7.79
N THR A 18 8.64 2.15 8.84
CA THR A 18 8.67 3.31 9.75
C THR A 18 9.92 4.12 9.45
N MET A 19 9.74 5.33 8.92
CA MET A 19 10.85 6.24 8.61
C MET A 19 11.15 7.14 9.83
N GLY A 20 11.34 6.54 11.01
CA GLY A 20 11.61 7.30 12.25
C GLY A 20 10.44 8.15 12.78
N HIS A 21 9.27 8.05 12.17
CA HIS A 21 8.04 8.71 12.61
C HIS A 21 7.10 7.73 13.33
N PRO A 22 6.15 8.23 14.14
CA PRO A 22 5.11 7.40 14.76
C PRO A 22 4.13 6.78 13.73
N CYS A 23 4.18 7.24 12.48
CA CYS A 23 3.34 6.76 11.40
C CYS A 23 4.05 5.70 10.53
N HIS A 24 3.25 4.80 9.97
CA HIS A 24 3.71 3.81 9.00
C HIS A 24 3.51 4.34 7.58
N PHE A 25 4.51 4.10 6.73
CA PHE A 25 4.45 4.44 5.32
C PHE A 25 4.28 3.18 4.47
N ILE A 26 3.47 3.30 3.42
CA ILE A 26 3.37 2.32 2.35
C ILE A 26 3.66 3.00 1.01
N GLY A 27 4.63 2.48 0.28
CA GLY A 27 5.03 3.05 -1.00
C GLY A 27 4.01 2.74 -2.09
N LEU A 28 3.52 3.78 -2.78
CA LEU A 28 2.68 3.61 -3.97
C LEU A 28 3.56 3.69 -5.23
N THR A 29 3.86 2.54 -5.83
CA THR A 29 4.74 2.48 -7.01
C THR A 29 4.08 3.11 -8.24
N LYS A 30 4.89 3.57 -9.21
CA LYS A 30 4.39 4.09 -10.51
C LYS A 30 3.47 3.09 -11.22
N LYS A 31 3.76 1.79 -11.10
CA LYS A 31 2.96 0.71 -11.68
C LYS A 31 1.55 0.66 -11.08
N ILE A 32 1.43 0.74 -9.76
CA ILE A 32 0.13 0.74 -9.08
C ILE A 32 -0.65 1.99 -9.48
N ARG A 33 -0.01 3.17 -9.48
CA ARG A 33 -0.65 4.42 -9.94
C ARG A 33 -1.20 4.32 -11.36
N GLY A 34 -0.42 3.74 -12.27
CA GLY A 34 -0.88 3.48 -13.64
C GLY A 34 -2.05 2.50 -13.69
N ALA A 35 -2.03 1.45 -12.87
CA ALA A 35 -3.09 0.45 -12.82
C ALA A 35 -4.43 0.99 -12.26
N ILE A 36 -4.38 1.87 -11.26
CA ILE A 36 -5.57 2.52 -10.67
C ILE A 36 -5.95 3.83 -11.38
N GLY A 37 -5.12 4.32 -12.30
CA GLY A 37 -5.33 5.58 -13.00
C GLY A 37 -5.29 6.83 -12.11
N LYS A 38 -4.57 6.78 -10.97
CA LYS A 38 -4.54 7.87 -9.98
C LYS A 38 -3.23 8.64 -10.00
N GLN A 39 -3.34 9.95 -9.75
CA GLN A 39 -2.22 10.88 -9.70
C GLN A 39 -1.99 11.43 -8.28
N PRO A 40 -0.79 11.98 -7.99
CA PRO A 40 -0.56 12.71 -6.74
C PRO A 40 -1.63 13.79 -6.54
N GLY A 41 -2.21 13.86 -5.34
CA GLY A 41 -3.34 14.75 -5.04
C GLY A 41 -4.72 14.11 -5.20
N ASN A 42 -4.83 12.91 -5.79
CA ASN A 42 -6.09 12.17 -5.80
C ASN A 42 -6.27 11.36 -4.51
N THR A 43 -7.52 11.23 -4.08
CA THR A 43 -7.89 10.32 -2.99
C THR A 43 -7.96 8.90 -3.51
N VAL A 44 -7.39 7.96 -2.75
CA VAL A 44 -7.33 6.53 -3.05
C VAL A 44 -7.91 5.79 -1.85
N HIS A 45 -8.79 4.82 -2.11
CA HIS A 45 -9.30 3.95 -1.06
C HIS A 45 -8.28 2.85 -0.79
N VAL A 46 -7.78 2.78 0.44
CA VAL A 46 -6.74 1.81 0.83
C VAL A 46 -7.29 0.86 1.89
N THR A 47 -7.23 -0.44 1.61
CA THR A 47 -7.52 -1.49 2.59
C THR A 47 -6.24 -2.20 2.95
N LEU A 48 -5.97 -2.35 4.24
CA LEU A 48 -4.79 -3.03 4.76
C LEU A 48 -5.21 -4.30 5.48
N LYS A 49 -4.55 -5.41 5.14
CA LYS A 49 -4.66 -6.68 5.85
C LYS A 49 -3.27 -7.11 6.30
N LYS A 50 -3.15 -7.57 7.54
CA LYS A 50 -1.90 -8.14 8.03
C LYS A 50 -1.65 -9.46 7.29
N ASP A 51 -0.45 -9.60 6.76
CA ASP A 51 -0.04 -10.82 6.08
C ASP A 51 0.46 -11.80 7.14
N GLU A 52 -0.47 -12.56 7.71
CA GLU A 52 -0.21 -13.55 8.76
C GLU A 52 0.12 -14.94 8.19
N GLU A 53 0.15 -15.09 6.87
CA GLU A 53 0.52 -16.36 6.24
C GLU A 53 2.03 -16.62 6.40
N PRO A 54 2.42 -17.74 7.03
CA PRO A 54 3.80 -18.19 7.03
C PRO A 54 4.25 -18.52 5.59
N ARG A 55 5.51 -18.23 5.28
CA ARG A 55 6.15 -18.62 4.01
C ARG A 55 6.67 -20.05 4.10
#